data_AF-A0A9E6F033-F1
#
_entry.id   AF-A0A9E6F033-F1
#
_cell.length_a   1.000
_cell.length_b   1.000
_cell.length_c   1.000
_cell.angle_alpha   90.00
_cell.angle_beta   90.00
_cell.angle_gamma   90.00
#
_symmetry.space_group_name_H-M   'P 1'
#
loop_
_entity.id
_entity.type
_entity.pdbx_description
1 polymer ?
#
loop_
_entity_poly.entity_id
_entity_poly.type
_entity_poly.pdbx_seq_one_letter_code
_entity_poly.pdbx_strand_id
1 'polypeptide(L)' 'KDIVGAKAVGMKTIFFNEKKLIGDFKNADRIIFSMKDLKEAVKILK' A
#
# COMPACT_ATOMS: atom_id res chain seq x y z
N LYS A 1 9.57 0.04 -8.79
CA LYS A 1 10.78 -0.21 -7.95
C LYS A 1 10.66 0.46 -6.57
N ASP A 2 9.49 1.03 -6.27
CA ASP A 2 9.30 2.09 -5.27
C ASP A 2 8.95 1.55 -3.88
N ILE A 3 8.29 0.39 -3.84
CA ILE A 3 7.81 -0.24 -2.60
C ILE A 3 8.98 -0.82 -1.78
N VAL A 4 10.02 -1.32 -2.45
CA VAL A 4 11.18 -1.95 -1.80
C VAL A 4 12.04 -0.90 -1.08
N GLY A 5 12.19 0.29 -1.66
CA GLY A 5 12.95 1.40 -1.06
C GLY A 5 12.27 2.01 0.17
N ALA A 6 10.95 2.24 0.10
CA ALA A 6 10.19 2.79 1.22
C ALA A 6 10.14 1.83 2.42
N LYS A 7 10.03 0.52 2.17
CA LYS A 7 10.06 -0.50 3.24
C LYS A 7 11.43 -0.59 3.91
N ALA A 8 12.52 -0.41 3.16
CA ALA A 8 13.89 -0.46 3.68
C ALA A 8 14.22 0.68 4.67
N VAL A 9 13.51 1.80 4.59
CA VAL A 9 13.64 2.94 5.52
C VAL A 9 12.60 2.92 6.66
N GLY A 10 11.88 1.80 6.82
CA GLY A 10 10.88 1.62 7.88
C GLY A 10 9.58 2.41 7.65
N MET A 11 9.34 2.92 6.45
CA MET A 11 8.07 3.59 6.12
C MET A 11 7.00 2.54 5.81
N LYS A 12 5.79 2.78 6.34
CA LYS A 12 4.59 2.00 6.01
C LYS A 12 4.19 2.28 4.56
N THR A 13 3.96 1.22 3.79
CA THR A 13 3.70 1.27 2.35
C THR A 13 2.25 0.92 2.04
N ILE A 14 1.61 1.73 1.20
CA ILE A 14 0.25 1.50 0.70
C ILE A 14 0.33 1.32 -0.81
N PHE A 15 -0.15 0.19 -1.32
CA PHE A 15 -0.25 -0.07 -2.74
C PHE A 15 -1.66 0.21 -3.24
N PHE A 16 -1.79 1.08 -4.24
CA PHE A 16 -3.06 1.39 -4.88
C PHE A 16 -3.28 0.47 -6.09
N ASN A 17 -4.17 -0.50 -5.91
CA ASN A 17 -4.53 -1.51 -6.92
C ASN A 17 -5.94 -1.26 -7.46
N GLU A 18 -6.20 -0.12 -8.08
CA GLU A 18 -7.54 0.22 -8.60
C GLU A 18 -8.10 -0.84 -9.58
N LYS A 19 -7.21 -1.48 -10.35
CA LYS A 19 -7.56 -2.49 -11.35
C LYS A 19 -7.82 -3.88 -10.78
N LYS A 20 -7.75 -4.07 -9.46
CA LYS A 20 -7.91 -5.37 -8.79
C LYS A 20 -7.06 -6.47 -9.45
N LEU A 21 -5.84 -6.12 -9.85
CA LEU A 21 -4.93 -7.06 -10.46
C LEU A 21 -4.65 -8.18 -9.46
N ILE A 22 -4.73 -9.43 -9.93
CA ILE A 22 -4.35 -10.60 -9.14
C ILE A 22 -2.83 -10.68 -9.19
N GLY A 23 -2.19 -10.49 -8.04
CA GLY A 23 -0.74 -10.45 -7.94
C GLY A 23 -0.28 -10.58 -6.49
N ASP A 24 0.97 -10.99 -6.32
CA ASP A 24 1.56 -11.19 -5.01
C ASP A 24 2.17 -9.86 -4.51
N PHE A 25 1.34 -9.03 -3.87
CA PHE A 25 1.74 -7.71 -3.36
C PHE A 25 2.31 -7.77 -1.93
N LYS A 26 3.02 -8.85 -1.57
CA LYS A 26 3.63 -9.09 -0.24
C LYS A 26 4.54 -7.96 0.25
N ASN A 27 5.01 -7.12 -0.67
CA ASN A 27 5.87 -5.99 -0.34
C ASN A 27 5.10 -4.78 0.19
N ALA A 28 3.78 -4.69 -0.05
CA ALA A 28 2.95 -3.62 0.47
C ALA A 28 2.35 -4.01 1.82
N ASP A 29 2.40 -3.12 2.80
CA ASP A 29 1.79 -3.35 4.11
C ASP A 29 0.26 -3.29 4.04
N ARG A 30 -0.26 -2.53 3.08
CA ARG A 30 -1.68 -2.48 2.77
C ARG A 30 -1.95 -2.27 1.30
N ILE A 31 -3.05 -2.85 0.83
CA ILE A 31 -3.57 -2.66 -0.52
C ILE A 31 -4.87 -1.89 -0.41
N ILE A 32 -5.01 -0.85 -1.21
CA ILE A 32 -6.27 -0.10 -1.37
C ILE A 32 -6.73 -0.20 -2.82
N PHE A 33 -8.04 -0.23 -3.04
CA PHE A 33 -8.63 -0.34 -4.38
C PHE A 33 -9.30 0.96 -4.81
N SER A 34 -9.47 1.90 -3.87
CA SER A 34 -10.05 3.22 -4.09
C SER A 34 -9.30 4.28 -3.28
N MET A 35 -9.22 5.50 -3.82
CA MET A 35 -8.67 6.66 -3.10
C MET A 35 -9.48 7.03 -1.86
N LYS A 36 -10.76 6.60 -1.76
CA LYS A 36 -11.54 6.75 -0.53
C LYS A 36 -10.93 5.96 0.62
N ASP A 37 -10.39 4.78 0.31
CA ASP A 37 -9.79 3.88 1.30
C ASP A 37 -8.43 4.40 1.79
N LEU A 38 -7.81 5.34 1.06
CA LEU A 38 -6.53 5.95 1.44
C LEU A 38 -6.61 6.62 2.81
N LYS A 39 -7.70 7.37 3.08
CA LYS A 39 -7.88 8.07 4.36
C LYS A 39 -7.95 7.10 5.55
N GLU A 40 -8.63 5.98 5.37
CA GLU A 40 -8.72 4.94 6.40
C GLU A 40 -7.43 4.17 6.55
N ALA A 41 -6.78 3.85 5.43
CA ALA A 41 -5.48 3.18 5.43
C ALA A 41 -4.43 4.01 6.18
N VAL A 42 -4.36 5.32 5.94
CA VAL A 42 -3.42 6.22 6.65
C VAL A 42 -3.74 6.33 8.14
N LYS A 43 -5.01 6.28 8.56
CA LYS A 43 -5.39 6.28 9.99
C LYS A 43 -4.93 5.02 10.72
N ILE A 44 -5.11 3.85 10.11
CA ILE A 44 -4.74 2.56 10.69
C ILE A 44 -3.21 2.38 10.70
N LEU A 45 -2.52 3.08 9.81
CA LEU A 45 -1.05 3.10 9.72
C LEU A 45 -0.42 4.23 10.54
N LYS A 46 -1.16 5.02 11.32
CA LYS A 46 -0.55 5.81 12.42
C LYS A 46 -0.01 4.90 13.52
#